data_AF-A0A2H6HID2-F1
#
_entry.id   AF-A0A2H6HID2-F1
#
_cell.length_a   1.000
_cell.length_b   1.000
_cell.length_c   1.000
_cell.angle_alpha   90.00
_cell.angle_beta   90.00
_cell.angle_gamma   90.00
#
_symmetry.space_group_name_H-M   'P 1'
#
loop_
_entity.id
_entity.type
_entity.pdbx_description
1 polymer ?
#
loop_
_entity_poly.entity_id
_entity_poly.type
_entity_poly.pdbx_seq_one_letter_code
_entity_poly.pdbx_strand_id
1 'polypeptide(L)'
;MRWMRERLEKEEGFTLIELMVVVLIIAILVAIAIPSFLGFRSRAQDRAVQAELRNVLLAEKGVWVDNTSFTTVEADLKAFESSIILDDSSTSTVEEGVVVAMSVSSNDDVVCLTRTSDSGSIFAIFEDSSATGGTFYNAVASGTTLACPTAAGAPTGWVTGGFPTP
;
A
#
# COMPACT_ATOMS: atom_id res chain seq x y z
N MET A 1 -39.71 1.53 -63.00
CA MET A 1 -39.26 1.45 -61.59
C MET A 1 -38.48 0.15 -61.37
N ARG A 2 -37.20 0.07 -61.75
CA ARG A 2 -36.41 -1.20 -61.80
C ARG A 2 -34.98 -1.07 -61.24
N TRP A 3 -34.77 -0.25 -60.20
CA TRP A 3 -33.41 0.07 -59.72
C TRP A 3 -33.36 0.17 -58.18
N MET A 4 -33.82 -0.85 -57.45
CA MET A 4 -33.80 -0.78 -55.97
C MET A 4 -33.55 -2.10 -55.25
N ARG A 5 -32.92 -3.10 -55.87
CA ARG A 5 -32.58 -4.36 -55.19
C ARG A 5 -31.23 -4.89 -55.62
N GLU A 6 -30.16 -4.28 -55.12
CA GLU A 6 -28.83 -4.90 -55.16
C GLU A 6 -27.86 -4.19 -54.21
N ARG A 7 -28.26 -4.04 -52.94
CA ARG A 7 -27.33 -3.83 -51.81
C ARG A 7 -27.88 -4.49 -50.55
N LEU A 8 -28.23 -5.77 -50.66
CA LEU A 8 -28.15 -6.61 -49.47
C LEU A 8 -26.67 -6.94 -49.35
N GLU A 9 -26.05 -6.22 -48.44
CA GLU A 9 -24.65 -6.31 -48.07
C GLU A 9 -24.28 -7.78 -47.87
N LYS A 10 -23.16 -8.18 -48.48
CA LYS A 10 -22.51 -9.45 -48.17
C LYS A 10 -22.09 -9.39 -46.71
N GLU A 11 -22.93 -9.87 -45.81
CA GLU A 11 -22.50 -10.21 -44.46
C GLU A 11 -21.58 -11.43 -44.58
N GLU A 12 -20.29 -11.16 -44.84
CA GLU A 12 -19.22 -12.14 -44.68
C GLU A 12 -19.11 -12.45 -43.19
N GLY A 13 -19.77 -13.52 -42.75
CA GLY A 13 -19.68 -14.00 -41.37
C GLY A 13 -18.27 -14.48 -41.02
N PHE A 14 -17.82 -14.18 -39.81
CA PHE A 14 -16.57 -14.70 -39.24
C PHE A 14 -16.52 -16.22 -39.36
N THR A 15 -15.38 -16.75 -39.83
CA THR A 15 -15.19 -18.20 -39.89
C THR A 15 -14.86 -18.74 -38.50
N LEU A 16 -15.34 -19.95 -38.18
CA LEU A 16 -15.06 -20.59 -36.87
C LEU A 16 -13.54 -20.77 -36.67
N ILE A 17 -12.81 -21.09 -37.74
CA ILE A 17 -11.35 -21.25 -37.71
C ILE A 17 -10.61 -19.95 -37.38
N GLU A 18 -11.10 -18.80 -37.84
CA GLU A 18 -10.51 -17.50 -37.56
C GLU A 18 -10.63 -17.14 -36.08
N LEU A 19 -11.78 -17.45 -35.46
CA LEU A 19 -11.96 -17.29 -34.03
C LEU A 19 -11.07 -18.27 -33.22
N MET A 20 -10.90 -19.52 -33.69
CA MET A 20 -10.03 -20.51 -33.03
C MET A 20 -8.56 -20.08 -32.98
N VAL A 21 -8.02 -19.55 -34.09
CA VAL A 21 -6.62 -19.09 -34.12
C VAL A 21 -6.43 -17.88 -33.20
N VAL A 22 -7.41 -16.97 -33.14
CA VAL A 22 -7.35 -15.79 -32.25
C VAL A 22 -7.28 -16.21 -30.77
N VAL A 23 -8.17 -17.11 -30.33
CA VAL A 23 -8.14 -17.56 -28.92
C VAL A 23 -6.87 -18.36 -28.59
N LEU A 24 -6.31 -19.10 -29.56
CA LEU A 24 -5.04 -19.79 -29.41
C LEU A 24 -3.88 -18.81 -29.19
N ILE A 25 -3.82 -17.73 -29.97
CA ILE A 25 -2.78 -16.70 -29.81
C ILE A 25 -2.95 -15.99 -28.45
N ILE A 26 -4.18 -15.61 -28.07
CA ILE A 26 -4.45 -14.98 -26.77
C ILE A 26 -4.03 -15.91 -25.62
N ALA A 27 -4.29 -17.21 -25.72
CA ALA A 27 -3.89 -18.18 -24.69
C ALA A 27 -2.37 -18.21 -24.48
N ILE A 28 -1.58 -18.17 -25.56
CA ILE A 28 -0.11 -18.13 -25.48
C ILE A 28 0.37 -16.83 -24.83
N LEU A 29 -0.21 -15.69 -25.22
CA LEU A 29 0.15 -14.39 -24.65
C LEU A 29 -0.16 -14.31 -23.16
N VAL A 30 -1.35 -14.78 -22.76
CA VAL A 30 -1.81 -14.79 -21.36
C VAL A 30 -0.93 -15.69 -20.49
N ALA A 31 -0.51 -16.86 -21.01
CA ALA A 31 0.35 -17.79 -20.27
C ALA A 31 1.69 -17.15 -19.85
N ILE A 32 2.27 -16.29 -20.68
CA ILE A 32 3.52 -15.58 -20.36
C ILE A 32 3.23 -14.32 -19.51
N ALA A 33 2.12 -13.63 -19.79
CA ALA A 33 1.80 -12.35 -19.15
C ALA A 33 1.39 -12.49 -17.68
N ILE A 34 0.51 -13.45 -17.34
CA ILE A 34 -0.04 -13.62 -15.98
C ILE A 34 1.03 -13.68 -14.88
N PRO A 35 2.04 -14.58 -14.95
CA PRO A 35 3.01 -14.70 -13.85
C PRO A 35 3.80 -13.41 -13.63
N SER A 36 4.14 -12.69 -14.71
CA SER A 36 4.82 -11.39 -14.61
C SER A 36 3.93 -10.33 -14.00
N PHE A 37 2.65 -10.29 -14.39
CA PHE A 37 1.67 -9.31 -13.92
C PHE A 37 1.40 -9.44 -12.42
N LEU A 38 1.32 -10.66 -11.89
CA LEU A 38 1.16 -10.91 -10.46
C LEU A 38 2.33 -10.34 -9.64
N GLY A 39 3.56 -10.53 -10.11
CA GLY A 39 4.74 -9.96 -9.46
C GLY A 39 4.79 -8.43 -9.53
N PHE A 40 4.35 -7.83 -10.65
CA PHE A 40 4.22 -6.37 -10.75
C PHE A 40 3.15 -5.82 -9.80
N ARG A 41 2.00 -6.49 -9.69
CA ARG A 41 0.92 -6.11 -8.78
C ARG A 41 1.37 -6.11 -7.33
N SER A 42 2.01 -7.19 -6.88
CA SER A 42 2.53 -7.29 -5.51
C SER A 42 3.53 -6.17 -5.19
N ARG A 43 4.49 -5.89 -6.09
CA ARG A 43 5.44 -4.78 -5.89
C ARG A 43 4.77 -3.41 -5.91
N ALA A 44 3.71 -3.23 -6.70
CA ALA A 44 2.96 -1.97 -6.74
C ALA A 44 2.19 -1.76 -5.43
N GLN A 45 1.56 -2.81 -4.88
CA GLN A 45 0.89 -2.78 -3.58
C GLN A 45 1.88 -2.44 -2.45
N ASP A 46 3.06 -3.08 -2.44
CA ASP A 46 4.09 -2.79 -1.44
C ASP A 46 4.55 -1.32 -1.50
N ARG A 47 4.77 -0.79 -2.71
CA ARG A 47 5.16 0.62 -2.88
C ARG A 47 4.06 1.60 -2.46
N ALA A 48 2.79 1.25 -2.69
CA ALA A 48 1.66 2.07 -2.25
C ALA A 48 1.65 2.18 -0.72
N VAL A 49 1.78 1.05 -0.02
CA VAL A 49 1.83 1.01 1.45
C VAL A 49 3.04 1.77 2.01
N GLN A 50 4.21 1.64 1.38
CA GLN A 50 5.39 2.40 1.78
C GLN A 50 5.20 3.92 1.62
N ALA A 51 4.48 4.36 0.58
CA ALA A 51 4.17 5.77 0.38
C ALA A 51 3.15 6.27 1.41
N GLU A 52 2.10 5.49 1.68
CA GLU A 52 1.08 5.79 2.69
C GLU A 52 1.70 5.96 4.07
N LEU A 53 2.57 5.03 4.50
CA LEU A 53 3.27 5.14 5.79
C LEU A 53 4.11 6.41 5.89
N ARG A 54 4.75 6.85 4.79
CA ARG A 54 5.52 8.10 4.76
C ARG A 54 4.63 9.33 4.85
N ASN A 55 3.44 9.29 4.25
CA ASN A 55 2.47 10.37 4.36
C ASN A 55 1.97 10.50 5.80
N VAL A 56 1.70 9.39 6.49
CA VAL A 56 1.32 9.39 7.90
C VAL A 56 2.46 9.92 8.77
N LEU A 57 3.70 9.48 8.53
CA LEU A 57 4.86 10.03 9.24
C LEU A 57 4.99 11.55 9.03
N LEU A 58 4.74 12.05 7.82
CA LEU A 58 4.80 13.48 7.56
C LEU A 58 3.73 14.25 8.34
N ALA A 59 2.53 13.70 8.46
CA ALA A 59 1.48 14.26 9.29
C ALA A 59 1.85 14.24 10.78
N GLU A 60 2.39 13.14 11.30
CA GLU A 60 2.94 13.05 12.67
C GLU A 60 4.03 14.10 12.92
N LYS A 61 4.92 14.31 11.95
CA LYS A 61 5.94 15.36 12.05
C LYS A 61 5.34 16.76 12.06
N GLY A 62 4.22 16.98 11.35
CA GLY A 62 3.45 18.21 11.44
C GLY A 62 2.91 18.44 12.84
N VAL A 63 2.26 17.42 13.42
CA VAL A 63 1.75 17.46 14.80
C VAL A 63 2.88 17.72 15.80
N TRP A 64 4.04 17.08 15.62
CA TRP A 64 5.21 17.28 16.48
C TRP A 64 5.70 18.73 16.48
N VAL A 65 5.68 19.42 15.33
CA VAL A 65 6.09 20.82 15.25
C VAL A 65 5.19 21.73 16.09
N ASP A 66 3.89 21.42 16.15
CA ASP A 66 2.90 22.23 16.86
C ASP A 66 2.83 21.88 18.36
N ASN A 67 2.92 20.59 18.70
CA ASN A 67 2.60 20.08 20.04
C ASN A 67 3.81 19.51 20.79
N THR A 68 4.96 19.32 20.12
CA THR A 68 6.15 18.63 20.68
C THR A 68 5.86 17.22 21.21
N SER A 69 4.83 16.58 20.65
CA SER A 69 4.38 15.24 21.00
C SER A 69 3.79 14.57 19.76
N PHE A 70 4.01 13.27 19.60
CA PHE A 70 3.27 12.44 18.65
C PHE A 70 1.89 12.10 19.21
N THR A 71 0.98 11.68 18.33
CA THR A 71 -0.42 11.43 18.70
C THR A 71 -0.93 10.12 18.12
N THR A 72 -1.96 9.54 18.73
CA THR A 72 -2.75 8.45 18.13
C THR A 72 -4.13 8.94 17.70
N VAL A 73 -4.40 10.24 17.82
CA VAL A 73 -5.68 10.85 17.52
C VAL A 73 -5.77 11.18 16.04
N GLU A 74 -6.62 10.47 15.31
CA GLU A 74 -6.80 10.63 13.86
C GLU A 74 -7.18 12.07 13.45
N ALA A 75 -7.96 12.78 14.27
CA ALA A 75 -8.39 14.14 13.97
C ALA A 75 -7.21 15.12 13.87
N ASP A 76 -6.16 14.93 14.68
CA ASP A 76 -4.97 15.77 14.69
C ASP A 76 -4.15 15.56 13.41
N LEU A 77 -4.02 14.31 12.98
CA LEU A 77 -3.37 13.93 11.72
C LEU A 77 -4.13 14.44 10.50
N LYS A 78 -5.47 14.39 10.54
CA LYS A 78 -6.33 14.88 9.46
C LYS A 78 -6.22 16.38 9.19
N ALA A 79 -5.70 17.15 10.15
CA ALA A 79 -5.38 18.55 9.93
C ALA A 79 -4.24 18.74 8.91
N PHE A 80 -3.34 17.76 8.79
CA PHE A 80 -2.19 17.78 7.87
C PHE A 80 -2.46 16.96 6.60
N GLU A 81 -3.14 15.82 6.73
CA GLU A 81 -3.45 14.93 5.63
C GLU A 81 -4.86 14.34 5.83
N SER A 82 -5.82 14.75 5.02
CA SER A 82 -7.24 14.44 5.22
C SER A 82 -7.68 13.02 4.81
N SER A 83 -6.84 12.30 4.07
CA SER A 83 -7.08 10.94 3.57
C SER A 83 -6.54 9.84 4.49
N ILE A 84 -5.80 10.18 5.55
CA ILE A 84 -5.35 9.25 6.59
C ILE A 84 -6.58 8.62 7.28
N ILE A 85 -6.52 7.30 7.45
CA ILE A 85 -7.43 6.52 8.28
C ILE A 85 -6.53 5.72 9.24
N LEU A 86 -6.82 5.75 10.54
CA LEU A 86 -6.07 4.96 11.51
C LEU A 86 -6.84 3.70 11.88
N ASP A 87 -6.12 2.62 12.15
CA ASP A 87 -6.71 1.43 12.77
C ASP A 87 -6.94 1.70 14.26
N ASP A 88 -8.08 2.30 14.61
CA ASP A 88 -8.51 2.29 16.00
C ASP A 88 -9.09 0.89 16.30
N SER A 89 -8.43 0.17 17.22
CA SER A 89 -8.87 -1.14 17.73
C SER A 89 -10.27 -1.10 18.37
N SER A 90 -10.92 0.06 18.46
CA SER A 90 -12.29 0.24 18.95
C SER A 90 -13.40 0.16 17.88
N THR A 91 -13.06 0.12 16.58
CA THR A 91 -14.07 0.09 15.49
C THR A 91 -13.77 -0.99 14.46
N SER A 92 -14.40 -2.16 14.66
CA SER A 92 -14.47 -3.25 13.68
C SER A 92 -15.42 -2.93 12.51
N THR A 93 -15.15 -1.84 11.80
CA THR A 93 -15.63 -1.65 10.42
C THR A 93 -14.40 -1.35 9.61
N VAL A 94 -13.82 -2.40 9.04
CA VAL A 94 -12.80 -2.27 8.00
C VAL A 94 -13.51 -1.63 6.81
N GLU A 95 -13.59 -0.30 6.80
CA GLU A 95 -13.87 0.41 5.56
C GLU A 95 -12.74 0.09 4.60
N GLU A 96 -13.11 -0.06 3.33
CA GLU A 96 -12.18 -0.22 2.22
C GLU A 96 -11.28 1.03 2.18
N GLY A 97 -10.10 0.93 2.79
CA GLY A 97 -9.31 2.11 3.14
C GLY A 97 -7.96 1.80 3.77
N VAL A 98 -7.13 2.83 3.88
CA VAL A 98 -5.74 2.75 4.32
C VAL A 98 -5.67 2.58 5.85
N VAL A 99 -5.92 1.37 6.36
CA VAL A 99 -5.72 1.02 7.77
C VAL A 99 -4.21 1.03 8.15
N VAL A 100 -3.77 2.01 8.94
CA VAL A 100 -2.42 2.07 9.54
C VAL A 100 -2.53 1.84 11.04
N ALA A 101 -1.83 0.83 11.55
CA ALA A 101 -1.72 0.59 12.98
C ALA A 101 -0.58 1.42 13.56
N MET A 102 -0.83 2.08 14.69
CA MET A 102 0.10 3.03 15.29
C MET A 102 0.24 2.81 16.79
N SER A 103 1.45 3.06 17.31
CA SER A 103 1.74 3.11 18.73
C SER A 103 2.67 4.28 19.04
N VAL A 104 2.45 4.93 20.16
CA VAL A 104 3.25 6.06 20.65
C VAL A 104 3.83 5.71 22.02
N SER A 105 5.02 6.21 22.36
CA SER A 105 5.64 6.02 23.67
C SER A 105 4.88 6.74 24.78
N SER A 106 5.16 6.40 26.04
CA SER A 106 4.54 7.09 27.19
C SER A 106 4.98 8.56 27.37
N ASN A 107 6.05 8.97 26.69
CA ASN A 107 6.55 10.36 26.70
C ASN A 107 6.18 11.10 25.42
N ASP A 108 5.38 10.46 24.55
CA ASP A 108 4.96 10.94 23.24
C ASP A 108 6.11 11.35 22.29
N ASP A 109 7.34 10.92 22.56
CA ASP A 109 8.56 11.26 21.83
C ASP A 109 8.95 10.24 20.75
N VAL A 110 8.24 9.12 20.71
CA VAL A 110 8.47 8.02 19.77
C VAL A 110 7.14 7.56 19.21
N VAL A 111 7.09 7.36 17.88
CA VAL A 111 5.94 6.78 17.19
C VAL A 111 6.38 5.63 16.29
N CYS A 112 5.61 4.55 16.29
CA CYS A 112 5.78 3.44 15.38
C CYS A 112 4.49 3.22 14.58
N LEU A 113 4.64 3.24 13.26
CA LEU A 113 3.60 3.05 12.26
C LEU A 113 3.80 1.70 11.58
N THR A 114 2.73 0.92 11.44
CA THR A 114 2.75 -0.39 10.78
C THR A 114 1.58 -0.54 9.84
N ARG A 115 1.83 -1.22 8.72
CA ARG A 115 0.79 -1.54 7.76
C ARG A 115 1.14 -2.80 6.99
N THR A 116 0.14 -3.64 6.76
CA THR A 116 0.26 -4.85 5.96
C THR A 116 -0.23 -4.56 4.54
N SER A 117 0.61 -4.89 3.56
CA SER A 117 0.27 -4.85 2.14
C SER A 117 -0.63 -6.03 1.77
N ASP A 118 -1.47 -5.85 0.76
CA ASP A 118 -2.26 -6.93 0.14
C ASP A 118 -1.38 -8.07 -0.41
N SER A 119 -0.09 -7.80 -0.67
CA SER A 119 0.89 -8.83 -1.03
C SER A 119 1.19 -9.79 0.14
N GLY A 120 0.85 -9.37 1.37
CA GLY A 120 1.13 -10.03 2.64
C GLY A 120 2.34 -9.47 3.39
N SER A 121 3.19 -8.66 2.76
CA SER A 121 4.34 -8.05 3.42
C SER A 121 3.93 -6.98 4.44
N ILE A 122 4.60 -6.94 5.60
CA ILE A 122 4.37 -5.93 6.64
C ILE A 122 5.50 -4.91 6.55
N PHE A 123 5.14 -3.63 6.51
CA PHE A 123 6.07 -2.52 6.52
C PHE A 123 5.88 -1.67 7.77
N ALA A 124 6.99 -1.16 8.30
CA ALA A 124 6.95 -0.33 9.49
C ALA A 124 7.92 0.84 9.42
N ILE A 125 7.49 1.96 9.99
CA ILE A 125 8.30 3.15 10.22
C ILE A 125 8.32 3.41 11.72
N PHE A 126 9.50 3.65 12.26
CA PHE A 126 9.71 4.05 13.64
C PHE A 126 10.40 5.41 13.62
N GLU A 127 9.79 6.40 14.25
CA GLU A 127 10.34 7.73 14.41
C GLU A 127 10.58 8.00 15.89
N ASP A 128 11.80 8.41 16.20
CA ASP A 128 12.19 8.84 17.53
C ASP A 128 12.65 10.30 17.45
N SER A 129 11.95 11.18 18.16
CA SER A 129 12.23 12.62 18.24
C SER A 129 13.11 13.00 19.46
N SER A 130 13.59 12.01 20.21
CA SER A 130 14.51 12.23 21.34
C SER A 130 15.92 12.60 20.87
N ALA A 131 16.81 12.93 21.82
CA ALA A 131 18.19 13.35 21.55
C ALA A 131 19.05 12.29 20.83
N THR A 132 18.65 11.01 20.85
CA THR A 132 19.34 9.90 20.15
C THR A 132 18.54 9.41 18.94
N GLY A 133 17.54 10.20 18.53
CA GLY A 133 16.48 9.78 17.64
C GLY A 133 16.83 9.77 16.16
N GLY A 134 15.83 9.39 15.36
CA GLY A 134 15.90 9.27 13.91
C GLY A 134 14.71 8.51 13.32
N THR A 135 14.64 8.47 11.99
CA THR A 135 13.68 7.66 11.25
C THR A 135 14.29 6.31 10.88
N PHE A 136 13.62 5.24 11.31
CA PHE A 136 14.02 3.87 11.06
C PHE A 136 12.90 3.12 10.34
N TYR A 137 13.29 2.12 9.56
CA TYR A 137 12.40 1.34 8.71
C TYR A 137 12.63 -0.14 8.95
N ASN A 138 11.56 -0.91 8.85
CA ASN A 138 11.62 -2.37 8.86
C ASN A 138 10.54 -2.93 7.94
N ALA A 139 10.78 -4.14 7.43
CA ALA A 139 9.85 -4.87 6.60
C ALA A 139 10.03 -6.36 6.88
N VAL A 140 8.92 -7.09 6.95
CA VAL A 140 8.93 -8.53 7.14
C VAL A 140 7.92 -9.21 6.23
N ALA A 141 8.20 -10.45 5.84
CA ALA A 141 7.33 -11.24 4.98
C ALA A 141 6.01 -11.64 5.67
N SER A 142 5.03 -12.03 4.84
CA SER A 142 3.73 -12.52 5.30
C SER A 142 3.85 -13.69 6.28
N GLY A 143 3.00 -13.67 7.32
CA GLY A 143 2.97 -14.71 8.36
C GLY A 143 4.00 -14.54 9.47
N THR A 144 4.79 -13.46 9.45
CA THR A 144 5.63 -13.05 10.58
C THR A 144 4.98 -11.91 11.35
N THR A 145 5.40 -11.71 12.60
CA THR A 145 4.96 -10.57 13.42
C THR A 145 6.05 -9.51 13.47
N LEU A 146 5.70 -8.27 13.17
CA LEU A 146 6.59 -7.12 13.39
C LEU A 146 6.17 -6.43 14.68
N ALA A 147 7.06 -6.41 15.68
CA ALA A 147 6.81 -5.70 16.92
C ALA A 147 7.13 -4.21 16.74
N CYS A 148 6.16 -3.35 17.03
CA CYS A 148 6.37 -1.90 17.07
C CYS A 148 7.09 -1.49 18.36
N PRO A 149 8.31 -0.92 18.29
CA PRO A 149 9.01 -0.46 19.48
C PRO A 149 8.37 0.83 20.02
N THR A 150 8.36 0.99 21.34
CA THR A 150 7.82 2.18 22.04
C THR A 150 8.86 2.85 22.93
N ALA A 151 10.14 2.44 22.82
CA ALA A 151 11.26 3.00 23.56
C ALA A 151 12.17 3.77 22.61
N ALA A 152 12.76 4.86 23.08
CA ALA A 152 13.73 5.65 22.32
C ALA A 152 15.00 4.84 21.99
N GLY A 153 15.63 5.21 20.89
CA GLY A 153 16.83 4.61 20.32
C GLY A 153 16.56 3.70 19.13
N ALA A 154 17.59 3.50 18.30
CA ALA A 154 17.55 2.64 17.12
C ALA A 154 17.15 1.20 17.51
N PRO A 155 16.00 0.69 17.06
CA PRO A 155 15.58 -0.66 17.43
C PRO A 155 16.41 -1.71 16.69
N THR A 156 16.64 -2.88 17.31
CA THR A 156 17.46 -3.94 16.71
C THR A 156 16.80 -4.51 15.45
N GLY A 157 17.55 -4.62 14.35
CA GLY A 157 17.06 -5.13 13.07
C GLY A 157 16.34 -4.09 12.20
N TRP A 158 16.28 -2.83 12.64
CA TRP A 158 15.76 -1.73 11.84
C TRP A 158 16.88 -1.01 11.10
N VAL A 159 16.56 -0.45 9.94
CA VAL A 159 17.51 0.21 9.03
C VAL A 159 17.15 1.67 8.79
N THR A 160 18.11 2.49 8.38
CA THR A 160 17.88 3.88 7.96
C THR A 160 17.95 3.98 6.42
N GLY A 161 17.43 5.08 5.85
CA GLY A 161 17.51 5.34 4.41
C GLY A 161 16.40 4.70 3.55
N GLY A 162 15.47 3.97 4.15
CA GLY A 162 14.26 3.46 3.49
C GLY A 162 13.89 2.04 3.89
N PHE A 163 12.76 1.55 3.37
CA PHE A 163 12.27 0.21 3.67
C PHE A 163 13.21 -0.87 3.11
N PRO A 164 13.59 -1.86 3.93
CA PRO A 164 14.27 -3.05 3.41
C PRO A 164 13.30 -3.89 2.57
N THR A 165 13.84 -4.78 1.75
CA THR A 165 13.03 -5.81 1.10
C THR A 165 12.67 -6.89 2.13
N PRO A 166 11.38 -7.22 2.29
CA PRO A 166 10.93 -8.28 3.21
C PRO A 166 11.38 -9.68 2.79
#